data_AF-A0A3S0ZVR2-F1
#
_entry.id   AF-A0A3S0ZVR2-F1
#
_cell.length_a   1.000
_cell.length_b   1.000
_cell.length_c   1.000
_cell.angle_alpha   90.00
_cell.angle_beta   90.00
_cell.angle_gamma   90.00
#
_symmetry.space_group_name_H-M   'P 1'
#
loop_
_entity.id
_entity.type
_entity.pdbx_description
1 polymer ?
#
loop_
_entity_poly.entity_id
_entity_poly.type
_entity_poly.pdbx_seq_one_letter_code
_entity_poly.pdbx_strand_id
1 'polypeptide(L)'
;MFKVYLSEIKFNQIIKDKSNKDVYYDVYTFLRVEGKKIVGKEYQDKWVRKDSDFQNSLPEMIEGSFYYIELGFNGKVSKILPYEENYNDQDFINKYSNSSAITESNN
;
A
#
# COMPACT_ATOMS: atom_id res chain seq x y z
N MET A 1 7.24 7.47 8.93
CA MET A 1 7.22 6.48 7.82
C MET A 1 8.62 5.95 7.57
N PHE A 2 8.77 4.75 7.02
CA PHE A 2 10.08 4.21 6.61
C PHE A 2 10.00 3.45 5.28
N LYS A 3 11.14 3.37 4.58
CA LYS A 3 11.25 2.73 3.26
C LYS A 3 11.25 1.21 3.40
N VAL A 4 10.47 0.56 2.55
CA VAL A 4 10.44 -0.90 2.41
C VAL A 4 10.46 -1.32 0.94
N TYR A 5 10.88 -2.55 0.71
CA TYR A 5 10.81 -3.24 -0.58
C TYR A 5 9.67 -4.26 -0.53
N LEU A 6 8.75 -4.22 -1.50
CA LEU A 6 7.70 -5.22 -1.63
C LEU A 6 8.26 -6.46 -2.33
N SER A 7 8.50 -7.53 -1.58
CA SER A 7 9.14 -8.73 -2.10
C SER A 7 8.18 -9.78 -2.65
N GLU A 8 6.93 -9.76 -2.23
CA GLU A 8 5.94 -10.75 -2.64
C GLU A 8 4.52 -10.20 -2.48
N ILE A 9 3.63 -10.57 -3.42
CA ILE A 9 2.19 -10.37 -3.29
C ILE A 9 1.47 -11.72 -3.47
N LYS A 10 0.60 -12.09 -2.52
CA LYS A 10 -0.32 -13.22 -2.66
C LYS A 10 -1.77 -12.75 -2.60
N PHE A 11 -2.45 -12.77 -3.73
CA PHE A 11 -3.85 -12.33 -3.82
C PHE A 11 -4.84 -13.42 -3.38
N ASN A 12 -6.02 -12.98 -2.94
CA ASN A 12 -7.21 -13.82 -2.72
C ASN A 12 -6.96 -15.03 -1.79
N GLN A 13 -6.15 -14.83 -0.76
CA GLN A 13 -5.93 -15.84 0.26
C GLN A 13 -7.19 -15.98 1.12
N ILE A 14 -7.63 -17.22 1.33
CA ILE A 14 -8.88 -17.52 2.04
C ILE A 14 -8.56 -17.95 3.46
N ILE A 15 -9.12 -17.25 4.44
CA ILE A 15 -9.09 -17.64 5.86
C ILE A 15 -10.53 -17.75 6.35
N LYS A 16 -10.80 -18.81 7.11
CA LYS A 16 -12.07 -18.95 7.83
C LYS A 16 -12.08 -18.06 9.06
N ASP A 17 -13.10 -17.22 9.18
CA ASP A 17 -13.31 -16.44 10.40
C ASP A 17 -13.80 -17.31 11.56
N LYS A 18 -13.99 -16.69 12.73
CA LYS A 18 -14.52 -17.38 13.93
C LYS A 18 -15.94 -17.94 13.73
N SER A 19 -16.64 -17.50 12.70
CA SER A 19 -17.99 -17.95 12.32
C SER A 19 -17.96 -19.01 11.21
N ASN A 20 -16.77 -19.52 10.86
CA ASN A 20 -16.54 -20.48 9.78
C ASN A 20 -16.92 -19.97 8.38
N LYS A 21 -16.98 -18.64 8.21
CA LYS A 21 -17.18 -17.99 6.90
C LYS A 21 -15.84 -17.73 6.23
N ASP A 22 -15.82 -17.90 4.92
CA ASP A 22 -14.65 -17.58 4.11
C ASP A 22 -14.46 -16.06 4.05
N VAL A 23 -13.26 -15.61 4.40
CA VAL A 23 -12.83 -14.22 4.33
C VAL A 23 -11.59 -14.13 3.45
N TYR A 24 -11.62 -13.19 2.52
CA TYR A 24 -10.57 -13.00 1.53
C TYR A 24 -9.58 -11.92 1.97
N TYR A 25 -8.31 -12.20 1.76
CA TYR A 25 -7.21 -11.31 2.07
C TYR A 25 -6.21 -11.26 0.92
N ASP A 26 -5.59 -10.10 0.75
CA ASP A 26 -4.37 -9.96 -0.02
C ASP A 26 -3.19 -9.86 0.97
N VAL A 27 -2.09 -10.52 0.62
CA VAL A 27 -0.90 -10.64 1.47
C VAL A 27 0.27 -9.92 0.82
N TYR A 28 0.84 -8.96 1.55
CA TYR A 28 2.00 -8.19 1.11
C TYR A 28 3.19 -8.46 2.02
N THR A 29 4.31 -8.88 1.44
CA THR A 29 5.55 -9.13 2.18
C THR A 29 6.51 -7.97 1.96
N PHE A 30 6.84 -7.24 3.03
CA PHE A 30 7.74 -6.10 2.97
C PHE A 30 9.08 -6.39 3.63
N LEU A 31 10.17 -5.94 3.01
CA LEU A 31 11.51 -5.97 3.56
C LEU A 31 11.95 -4.56 3.92
N ARG A 32 12.39 -4.34 5.17
CA ARG A 32 12.88 -3.03 5.62
C ARG A 32 14.16 -2.65 4.88
N VAL A 33 14.25 -1.39 4.46
CA VAL A 33 15.40 -0.83 3.75
C VAL A 33 16.05 0.25 4.61
N GLU A 34 17.36 0.16 4.84
CA GLU A 34 18.15 1.20 5.48
C GLU A 34 19.31 1.60 4.56
N GLY A 35 19.28 2.86 4.09
CA GLY A 35 20.18 3.34 3.04
C GLY A 35 20.01 2.54 1.75
N LYS A 36 21.09 1.92 1.26
CA LYS A 36 21.10 1.06 0.07
C LYS A 36 20.99 -0.44 0.39
N LYS A 37 20.75 -0.81 1.64
CA LYS A 37 20.73 -2.21 2.08
C LYS A 37 19.33 -2.59 2.54
N ILE A 38 18.94 -3.83 2.28
CA ILE A 38 17.79 -4.45 2.93
C ILE A 38 18.27 -4.92 4.31
N VAL A 39 17.68 -4.36 5.36
CA VAL A 39 18.14 -4.52 6.74
C VAL A 39 16.93 -4.91 7.59
N GLY A 40 16.67 -6.21 7.70
CA GLY A 40 15.60 -6.71 8.55
C GLY A 40 15.17 -8.15 8.25
N LYS A 41 14.55 -8.77 9.25
CA LYS A 41 13.63 -9.90 9.05
C LYS A 41 12.36 -9.32 8.42
N GLU A 42 11.74 -10.05 7.49
CA GLU A 42 10.50 -9.67 6.81
C GLU A 42 9.51 -8.95 7.75
N TYR A 43 9.14 -7.70 7.42
CA TYR A 43 8.03 -7.02 8.08
C TYR A 43 6.75 -7.48 7.40
N GLN A 44 6.17 -8.55 7.94
CA GLN A 44 5.01 -9.17 7.36
C GLN A 44 3.75 -8.59 8.04
N ASP A 45 3.24 -7.45 7.58
CA ASP A 45 1.83 -7.14 7.83
C ASP A 45 1.01 -7.93 6.80
N LYS A 46 0.87 -9.22 7.11
CA LYS A 46 0.60 -10.25 6.10
C LYS A 46 -0.79 -10.20 5.51
N TRP A 47 -1.80 -9.60 6.12
CA TRP A 47 -3.17 -9.92 5.73
C TRP A 47 -4.02 -8.66 5.70
N VAL A 48 -4.15 -8.06 4.52
CA VAL A 48 -5.11 -6.99 4.28
C VAL A 48 -6.42 -7.60 3.81
N ARG A 49 -7.49 -7.39 4.59
CA ARG A 49 -8.81 -7.94 4.27
C ARG A 49 -9.39 -7.18 3.07
N LYS A 50 -9.91 -7.89 2.07
CA LYS A 50 -10.34 -7.27 0.80
C LYS A 50 -11.52 -6.30 0.94
N ASP A 51 -12.32 -6.43 1.99
CA ASP A 51 -13.46 -5.56 2.31
C ASP A 51 -13.12 -4.49 3.36
N SER A 52 -11.84 -4.31 3.71
CA SER A 52 -11.41 -3.27 4.65
C SER A 52 -11.25 -1.91 3.98
N ASP A 53 -11.53 -0.84 4.73
CA ASP A 53 -11.25 0.53 4.28
C ASP A 53 -9.76 0.74 3.94
N PHE A 54 -8.88 0.00 4.62
CA PHE A 54 -7.45 0.04 4.35
C PHE A 54 -7.12 -0.48 2.95
N GLN A 55 -7.77 -1.56 2.48
CA GLN A 55 -7.60 -2.06 1.11
C GLN A 55 -7.92 -0.98 0.07
N ASN A 56 -8.98 -0.21 0.30
CA ASN A 56 -9.40 0.86 -0.61
C ASN A 56 -8.43 2.05 -0.63
N SER A 57 -7.55 2.16 0.38
CA SER A 57 -6.53 3.21 0.48
C SER A 57 -5.18 2.80 -0.10
N LEU A 58 -5.00 1.54 -0.49
CA LEU A 58 -3.75 1.05 -1.01
C LEU A 58 -3.45 1.65 -2.39
N PRO A 59 -2.20 2.07 -2.66
CA PRO A 59 -1.79 2.37 -4.02
C PRO A 59 -1.78 1.08 -4.87
N GLU A 60 -1.53 1.23 -6.17
CA GLU A 60 -1.22 0.08 -7.01
C GLU A 60 0.05 -0.62 -6.48
N MET A 61 -0.09 -1.91 -6.12
CA MET A 61 0.97 -2.70 -5.50
C MET A 61 1.67 -3.55 -6.54
N ILE A 62 2.92 -3.20 -6.83
CA ILE A 62 3.80 -3.86 -7.79
C ILE A 62 4.96 -4.53 -7.06
N GLU A 63 5.08 -5.86 -7.19
CA GLU A 63 6.20 -6.64 -6.64
C GLU A 63 7.54 -6.12 -7.18
N GLY A 64 8.57 -6.09 -6.33
CA GLY A 64 9.87 -5.54 -6.67
C GLY A 64 9.98 -4.02 -6.56
N SER A 65 8.90 -3.33 -6.19
CA SER A 65 8.90 -1.87 -5.99
C SER A 65 9.13 -1.47 -4.54
N PHE A 66 9.55 -0.21 -4.34
CA PHE A 66 9.70 0.38 -3.02
C PHE A 66 8.46 1.17 -2.61
N TYR A 67 8.22 1.21 -1.30
CA TYR A 67 7.10 1.95 -0.70
C TYR A 67 7.56 2.63 0.59
N TYR A 68 6.85 3.67 0.99
CA TYR A 68 6.88 4.19 2.35
C TYR A 68 5.73 3.61 3.15
N ILE A 69 6.03 3.08 4.34
CA ILE A 69 5.00 2.59 5.26
C ILE A 69 5.00 3.38 6.56
N GLU A 70 3.81 3.59 7.09
CA GLU A 70 3.56 4.12 8.42
C GLU A 70 2.99 3.02 9.31
N LEU A 71 3.43 2.98 10.57
CA LEU A 71 2.83 2.13 11.58
C LEU A 71 1.92 2.98 12.48
N GLY A 72 0.71 2.49 12.72
CA GLY A 72 -0.18 3.04 13.72
C GLY A 72 0.28 2.73 15.15
N PHE A 73 -0.39 3.32 16.14
CA PHE A 73 -0.10 3.12 17.57
C PHE A 73 -0.19 1.66 18.04
N ASN A 74 -0.90 0.80 17.30
CA ASN A 74 -1.02 -0.64 17.57
C ASN A 74 0.09 -1.49 16.91
N GLY A 75 1.08 -0.85 16.27
CA GLY A 75 2.18 -1.53 15.57
C GLY A 75 1.81 -2.11 14.19
N LYS A 76 0.55 -1.97 13.76
CA LYS A 76 0.09 -2.37 12.41
C LYS A 76 0.37 -1.28 11.41
N VAL A 77 0.48 -1.64 10.13
CA VAL A 77 0.58 -0.67 9.05
C VAL A 77 -0.70 0.15 8.99
N SER A 78 -0.57 1.47 9.08
CA SER A 78 -1.67 2.42 8.99
C SER A 78 -1.75 3.08 7.62
N LYS A 79 -0.64 3.14 6.88
CA LYS A 79 -0.56 3.82 5.58
C LYS A 79 0.56 3.23 4.72
N ILE A 80 0.32 3.10 3.43
CA ILE A 80 1.29 2.71 2.41
C ILE A 80 1.26 3.76 1.30
N LEU A 81 2.43 4.27 0.91
CA LEU A 81 2.58 5.22 -0.20
C LEU A 81 3.65 4.73 -1.17
N PRO A 82 3.52 4.98 -2.49
CA PRO A 82 4.59 4.73 -3.45
C PRO A 82 5.88 5.45 -3.03
N TYR A 83 7.02 4.77 -3.20
CA TYR A 83 8.32 5.42 -3.07
C TYR A 83 8.72 6.03 -4.41
N GLU A 84 8.87 7.35 -4.47
CA GLU A 84 9.40 8.05 -5.63
C GLU A 84 10.82 8.54 -5.31
N GLU A 85 11.80 8.22 -6.17
CA GLU A 85 13.21 8.61 -5.96
C GLU A 85 13.44 10.13 -6.04
N ASN A 86 12.51 10.86 -6.66
CA ASN A 86 12.49 12.31 -6.72
C ASN A 86 11.06 12.77 -6.39
N TYR A 87 10.75 12.97 -5.11
CA TYR A 87 9.45 13.48 -4.70
C TYR A 87 9.29 14.92 -5.22
N ASN A 88 8.56 15.09 -6.33
CA ASN A 88 8.06 16.39 -6.78
C ASN A 88 6.56 16.39 -6.48
N ASP A 89 6.18 17.02 -5.37
CA ASP A 89 4.78 17.12 -4.91
C ASP A 89 3.81 17.53 -6.04
N GLN A 90 4.31 18.28 -7.02
CA GLN A 90 3.55 18.75 -8.17
C GLN A 90 3.06 17.61 -9.09
N ASP A 91 3.85 16.56 -9.34
CA ASP A 91 3.47 15.49 -10.29
C ASP A 91 2.44 14.54 -9.68
N PHE A 92 2.52 14.27 -8.38
CA PHE A 92 1.49 13.55 -7.64
C PHE A 92 0.16 14.32 -7.63
N ILE A 93 0.20 15.63 -7.32
CA ILE A 93 -0.99 16.49 -7.38
C ILE A 93 -1.57 16.48 -8.80
N ASN A 94 -0.76 16.62 -9.84
CA ASN A 94 -1.24 16.64 -11.23
C ASN A 94 -1.89 15.32 -11.68
N LYS A 95 -1.36 14.17 -11.23
CA LYS A 95 -1.88 12.84 -11.59
C LYS A 95 -3.21 12.52 -10.91
N TYR A 96 -3.42 13.01 -9.68
CA TYR A 96 -4.59 12.68 -8.87
C TYR A 96 -5.58 13.84 -8.66
N SER A 97 -5.28 15.06 -9.14
CA SER A 97 -6.19 16.22 -9.07
C SER A 97 -7.10 16.37 -10.30
N ASN A 98 -6.95 15.55 -11.34
CA ASN A 98 -7.90 15.52 -12.46
C ASN A 98 -9.14 14.69 -12.12
N SER A 99 -9.94 15.22 -11.20
CA SER A 99 -11.33 14.84 -11.02
C SER A 99 -12.13 16.07 -10.60
N SER A 100 -12.07 17.13 -11.43
CA SER A 100 -13.10 18.18 -11.59
C SER A 100 -12.64 19.20 -12.64
N ALA A 101 -12.35 18.76 -13.87
CA ALA A 101 -12.58 19.65 -15.00
C ALA A 101 -14.08 19.67 -15.23
N ILE A 102 -14.78 20.53 -14.48
CA ILE A 102 -16.13 20.96 -14.86
C ILE A 102 -15.95 21.56 -16.26
N THR A 103 -16.49 20.87 -17.26
CA THR A 103 -16.64 21.40 -18.61
C THR A 103 -17.58 22.59 -18.52
N GLU A 104 -17.05 23.80 -18.30
CA GLU A 104 -17.77 25.00 -18.69
C GLU A 104 -17.79 25.04 -20.22
N SER A 105 -18.87 24.47 -20.76
CA SER A 105 -19.34 24.76 -22.10
C SER A 105 -19.58 26.27 -22.19
N ASN A 106 -18.82 26.94 -23.04
CA ASN A 106 -19.18 28.26 -23.57
C ASN A 106 -18.82 28.27 -25.06
N ASN A 107 -19.72 27.71 -25.88
CA ASN A 107 -20.36 28.37 -27.02
C ASN A 107 -21.34 27.42 -27.72
#